data_AF-T1ABD3-F1
#
_entry.id   AF-T1ABD3-F1
#
_cell.length_a   1.000
_cell.length_b   1.000
_cell.length_c   1.000
_cell.angle_alpha   90.00
_cell.angle_beta   90.00
_cell.angle_gamma   90.00
#
_symmetry.space_group_name_H-M   'P 1'
#
loop_
_entity.id
_entity.type
_entity.pdbx_description
1 polymer ?
#
loop_
_entity_poly.entity_id
_entity_poly.type
_entity_poly.pdbx_seq_one_letter_code
_entity_poly.pdbx_strand_id
1 'polypeptide(L)'
;MHASAPATFDGKLFVSHLTPAPGVYRMYAGDGVLLYVGKAGNLKKRVSSYFMRPPMEPRIAAMVAQIARMETTITRTESEALMLEAQLIKQLQPRYNILLRDGKSYPYVLITAHAEYPRLAWHRGARSAPGSYFGPFPSSGAVRESLNLLHKLFHLRGCEESYFRNRTRPCLQ
;
A
#
# COMPACT_ATOMS: atom_id res chain seq x y z
N MET A 1 -25.69 -11.68 -37.90
CA MET A 1 -24.38 -11.64 -37.20
C MET A 1 -24.66 -11.93 -35.73
N HIS A 2 -24.46 -13.17 -35.27
CA HIS A 2 -24.65 -13.50 -33.85
C HIS A 2 -23.47 -12.95 -33.05
N ALA A 3 -23.71 -11.89 -32.28
CA ALA A 3 -22.78 -11.46 -31.25
C ALA A 3 -22.72 -12.57 -30.19
N SER A 4 -21.58 -13.26 -30.10
CA SER A 4 -21.32 -14.20 -29.01
C SER A 4 -21.43 -13.45 -27.69
N ALA A 5 -22.28 -13.94 -26.77
CA ALA A 5 -22.33 -13.43 -25.41
C ALA A 5 -20.91 -13.43 -24.82
N PRO A 6 -20.48 -12.36 -24.11
CA PRO A 6 -19.17 -12.34 -23.48
C PRO A 6 -19.07 -13.52 -22.51
N ALA A 7 -18.03 -14.34 -22.67
CA ALA A 7 -17.81 -15.49 -21.80
C ALA A 7 -17.76 -15.04 -20.34
N THR A 8 -18.67 -15.59 -19.52
CA THR A 8 -18.69 -15.33 -18.08
C THR A 8 -17.37 -15.77 -17.46
N PHE A 9 -16.75 -14.90 -16.67
CA PHE A 9 -15.46 -15.19 -16.05
C PHE A 9 -15.56 -16.36 -15.06
N ASP A 10 -14.80 -17.43 -15.31
CA ASP A 10 -14.70 -18.57 -14.39
C ASP A 10 -13.59 -18.33 -13.34
N GLY A 11 -14.00 -17.78 -12.19
CA GLY A 11 -13.09 -17.53 -11.07
C GLY A 11 -12.50 -18.81 -10.46
N LYS A 12 -13.18 -19.97 -10.53
CA LYS A 12 -12.65 -21.23 -9.99
C LYS A 12 -11.54 -21.77 -10.89
N LEU A 13 -11.74 -21.72 -12.21
CA LEU A 13 -10.71 -22.08 -13.17
C LEU A 13 -9.49 -21.16 -13.04
N PHE A 14 -9.70 -19.83 -12.95
CA PHE A 14 -8.61 -18.88 -12.75
C PHE A 14 -7.78 -19.20 -11.50
N VAL A 15 -8.45 -19.48 -10.37
CA VAL A 15 -7.80 -19.86 -9.11
C VAL A 15 -6.95 -21.13 -9.23
N SER A 16 -7.35 -22.09 -10.07
CA SER A 16 -6.62 -23.35 -10.24
C SER A 16 -5.20 -23.12 -10.78
N HIS A 17 -5.02 -22.11 -11.62
CA HIS A 17 -3.74 -21.72 -12.24
C HIS A 17 -2.89 -20.79 -11.38
N LEU A 18 -3.37 -20.35 -10.21
CA LEU A 18 -2.61 -19.44 -9.35
C LEU A 18 -1.50 -20.13 -8.56
N THR A 19 -0.41 -19.40 -8.38
CA THR A 19 0.72 -19.76 -7.52
C THR A 19 0.45 -19.39 -6.05
N PRO A 20 1.06 -20.10 -5.08
CA PRO A 20 1.07 -19.68 -3.67
C PRO A 20 2.05 -18.52 -3.38
N ALA A 21 2.79 -18.00 -4.37
CA ALA A 21 3.72 -16.89 -4.19
C ALA A 21 3.02 -15.57 -3.77
N PRO A 22 3.75 -14.64 -3.14
CA PRO A 22 3.25 -13.31 -2.87
C PRO A 22 3.08 -12.50 -4.16
N GLY A 23 2.19 -11.52 -4.13
CA GLY A 23 1.99 -10.63 -5.27
C GLY A 23 0.74 -9.77 -5.16
N VAL A 24 0.40 -9.13 -6.27
CA VAL A 24 -0.76 -8.25 -6.42
C VAL A 24 -1.72 -8.85 -7.43
N TYR A 25 -3.02 -8.79 -7.15
CA TYR A 25 -4.09 -9.15 -8.07
C TYR A 25 -4.93 -7.92 -8.43
N ARG A 26 -5.41 -7.90 -9.67
CA ARG A 26 -6.24 -6.84 -10.25
C ARG A 26 -7.51 -7.44 -10.81
N MET A 27 -8.65 -6.83 -10.52
CA MET A 27 -9.97 -7.28 -10.94
C MET A 27 -10.59 -6.23 -11.85
N TYR A 28 -11.08 -6.65 -13.01
CA TYR A 28 -11.63 -5.77 -14.03
C TYR A 28 -13.06 -6.17 -14.39
N ALA A 29 -13.87 -5.17 -14.75
CA ALA A 29 -15.20 -5.35 -15.30
C ALA A 29 -15.16 -5.73 -16.78
N GLY A 30 -16.33 -6.09 -17.34
CA GLY A 30 -16.48 -6.49 -18.75
C GLY A 30 -16.13 -5.40 -19.76
N ASP A 31 -16.24 -4.14 -19.35
CA ASP A 31 -15.82 -2.96 -20.12
C ASP A 31 -14.33 -2.64 -19.98
N GLY A 32 -13.57 -3.46 -19.22
CA GLY A 32 -12.15 -3.27 -18.97
C GLY A 32 -11.84 -2.31 -17.81
N VAL A 33 -12.85 -1.73 -17.14
CA VAL A 33 -12.62 -0.84 -16.00
C VAL A 33 -12.02 -1.60 -14.82
N LEU A 34 -10.96 -1.05 -14.23
CA LEU A 34 -10.34 -1.62 -13.03
C LEU A 34 -11.24 -1.41 -11.80
N LEU A 35 -11.76 -2.51 -11.27
CA LEU A 35 -12.63 -2.53 -10.11
C LEU A 35 -11.83 -2.45 -8.81
N TYR A 36 -10.80 -3.28 -8.69
CA TYR A 36 -10.08 -3.48 -7.44
C TYR A 36 -8.64 -3.94 -7.64
N VAL A 37 -7.75 -3.49 -6.75
CA VAL A 37 -6.37 -3.96 -6.59
C VAL A 37 -6.19 -4.47 -5.17
N GLY A 38 -5.58 -5.66 -5.00
CA GLY A 38 -5.24 -6.18 -3.69
C GLY A 38 -3.92 -6.93 -3.67
N LYS A 39 -3.23 -6.92 -2.52
CA LYS A 39 -2.02 -7.71 -2.27
C LYS A 39 -2.33 -9.04 -1.56
N ALA A 40 -1.46 -10.02 -1.76
CA ALA A 40 -1.49 -11.29 -1.07
C ALA A 40 -0.08 -11.78 -0.74
N GLY A 41 0.12 -12.35 0.45
CA GLY A 41 1.30 -13.18 0.74
C GLY A 41 1.23 -14.55 0.05
N ASN A 42 0.00 -14.99 -0.27
CA ASN A 42 -0.27 -16.18 -1.06
C ASN A 42 -1.44 -15.90 -2.01
N LEU A 43 -1.14 -15.70 -3.30
CA LEU A 43 -2.13 -15.34 -4.32
C LEU A 43 -3.24 -16.36 -4.43
N LYS A 44 -2.91 -17.66 -4.52
CA LYS A 44 -3.92 -18.74 -4.61
C LYS A 44 -4.91 -18.67 -3.44
N LYS A 45 -4.43 -18.71 -2.19
CA LYS A 45 -5.27 -18.68 -0.99
C LYS A 45 -6.16 -17.44 -0.93
N ARG A 46 -5.60 -16.26 -1.24
CA ARG A 46 -6.32 -14.99 -1.18
C ARG A 46 -7.37 -14.86 -2.27
N VAL A 47 -7.06 -15.27 -3.51
CA VAL A 47 -8.04 -15.19 -4.60
C VAL A 47 -9.12 -16.27 -4.45
N SER A 48 -8.77 -17.48 -3.98
CA SER A 48 -9.74 -18.54 -3.67
C SER A 48 -10.84 -18.08 -2.71
N SER A 49 -10.53 -17.21 -1.74
CA SER A 49 -11.54 -16.74 -0.78
C SER A 49 -12.67 -15.96 -1.44
N TYR A 50 -12.47 -15.44 -2.65
CA TYR A 50 -13.55 -14.74 -3.36
C TYR A 50 -14.57 -15.67 -4.01
N PHE A 51 -14.15 -16.87 -4.41
CA PHE A 51 -14.95 -17.76 -5.28
C PHE A 51 -15.35 -19.08 -4.62
N MET A 52 -14.79 -19.40 -3.44
CA MET A 52 -14.99 -20.69 -2.78
C MET A 52 -15.63 -20.61 -1.39
N ARG A 53 -15.83 -19.42 -0.80
CA ARG A 53 -16.36 -19.27 0.57
C ARG A 53 -17.40 -18.16 0.69
N PRO A 54 -18.71 -18.49 0.81
CA PRO A 54 -19.73 -17.58 1.32
C PRO A 54 -19.91 -17.73 2.85
N PRO A 55 -20.44 -16.70 3.55
CA PRO A 55 -20.97 -15.43 3.03
C PRO A 55 -19.94 -14.28 2.98
N MET A 56 -20.16 -13.36 2.03
CA MET A 56 -19.37 -12.15 1.85
C MET A 56 -20.15 -10.91 2.26
N GLU A 57 -19.45 -9.84 2.62
CA GLU A 57 -20.06 -8.53 2.83
C GLU A 57 -20.67 -8.01 1.49
N PRO A 58 -21.85 -7.35 1.50
CA PRO A 58 -22.59 -7.01 0.28
C PRO A 58 -21.80 -6.24 -0.77
N ARG A 59 -20.94 -5.29 -0.36
CA ARG A 59 -20.11 -4.54 -1.32
C ARG A 59 -19.07 -5.42 -2.00
N ILE A 60 -18.46 -6.37 -1.28
CA ILE A 60 -17.55 -7.35 -1.88
C ILE A 60 -18.31 -8.25 -2.87
N ALA A 61 -19.50 -8.74 -2.51
CA ALA A 61 -20.31 -9.56 -3.39
C ALA A 61 -20.67 -8.81 -4.69
N ALA A 62 -21.07 -7.55 -4.59
CA ALA A 62 -21.37 -6.69 -5.74
C ALA A 62 -20.16 -6.46 -6.65
N MET A 63 -18.95 -6.32 -6.07
CA MET A 63 -17.70 -6.23 -6.83
C MET A 63 -17.41 -7.54 -7.57
N VAL A 64 -17.49 -8.67 -6.87
CA VAL A 64 -17.18 -10.00 -7.43
C VAL A 64 -18.11 -10.34 -8.60
N ALA A 65 -19.39 -9.97 -8.50
CA ALA A 65 -20.36 -10.17 -9.58
C ALA A 65 -20.05 -9.40 -10.87
N GLN A 66 -19.25 -8.32 -10.81
CA GLN A 66 -18.85 -7.55 -11.98
C GLN A 66 -17.55 -8.03 -12.63
N ILE A 67 -16.81 -8.96 -11.99
CA ILE A 67 -15.51 -9.39 -12.49
C ILE A 67 -15.70 -10.14 -13.82
N ALA A 68 -15.08 -9.62 -14.87
CA ALA A 68 -14.98 -10.28 -16.17
C ALA A 68 -13.54 -10.72 -16.49
N ARG A 69 -12.55 -10.17 -15.78
CA ARG A 69 -11.14 -10.46 -16.01
C ARG A 69 -10.33 -10.22 -14.75
N MET A 70 -9.31 -11.05 -14.54
CA MET A 70 -8.33 -10.87 -13.48
C MET A 70 -6.91 -10.97 -14.02
N GLU A 71 -6.01 -10.22 -13.39
CA GLU A 71 -4.57 -10.29 -13.65
C GLU A 71 -3.82 -10.41 -12.33
N THR A 72 -2.63 -11.02 -12.36
CA THR A 72 -1.73 -11.09 -11.22
C THR A 72 -0.32 -10.65 -11.60
N THR A 73 0.41 -10.13 -10.61
CA THR A 73 1.83 -9.81 -10.70
C THR A 73 2.50 -10.42 -9.49
N ILE A 74 3.38 -11.39 -9.73
CA ILE A 74 4.14 -12.08 -8.68
C ILE A 74 5.27 -11.15 -8.21
N THR A 75 5.50 -11.11 -6.89
CA THR A 75 6.63 -10.41 -6.28
C THR A 75 7.52 -11.39 -5.53
N ARG A 76 8.73 -10.97 -5.15
CA ARG A 76 9.66 -11.83 -4.40
C ARG A 76 9.32 -11.84 -2.91
N THR A 77 8.79 -10.74 -2.40
CA THR A 77 8.45 -10.58 -0.98
C THR A 77 7.06 -9.98 -0.81
N GLU A 78 6.48 -10.14 0.38
CA GLU A 78 5.22 -9.48 0.74
C GLU A 78 5.36 -7.94 0.79
N SER A 79 6.53 -7.45 1.18
CA SER A 79 6.84 -6.02 1.21
C SER A 79 6.81 -5.40 -0.19
N GLU A 80 7.37 -6.10 -1.18
CA GLU A 80 7.27 -5.68 -2.60
C GLU A 80 5.80 -5.68 -3.08
N ALA A 81 5.00 -6.71 -2.73
CA ALA A 81 3.58 -6.76 -3.09
C ALA A 81 2.81 -5.57 -2.50
N LEU A 82 3.09 -5.23 -1.24
CA LEU A 82 2.48 -4.10 -0.56
C LEU A 82 2.83 -2.77 -1.22
N MET A 83 4.10 -2.57 -1.59
CA MET A 83 4.52 -1.34 -2.29
C MET A 83 3.86 -1.22 -3.67
N LEU A 84 3.84 -2.32 -4.43
CA LEU A 84 3.23 -2.37 -5.77
C LEU A 84 1.71 -2.11 -5.69
N GLU A 85 1.01 -2.73 -4.74
CA GLU A 85 -0.42 -2.52 -4.52
C GLU A 85 -0.72 -1.03 -4.29
N ALA A 86 0.00 -0.39 -3.37
CA ALA A 86 -0.25 1.01 -3.06
C ALA A 86 0.09 1.95 -4.21
N GLN A 87 1.14 1.64 -4.99
CA GLN A 87 1.44 2.39 -6.21
C GLN A 87 0.27 2.28 -7.21
N LEU A 88 -0.22 1.07 -7.46
CA LEU A 88 -1.32 0.81 -8.39
C LEU A 88 -2.63 1.45 -7.93
N ILE A 89 -2.97 1.38 -6.64
CA ILE A 89 -4.18 2.03 -6.10
C ILE A 89 -4.09 3.55 -6.29
N LYS A 90 -2.94 4.16 -6.02
CA LYS A 90 -2.76 5.60 -6.19
C LYS A 90 -2.83 6.06 -7.65
N GLN A 91 -2.20 5.30 -8.55
CA GLN A 91 -2.15 5.63 -9.97
C GLN A 91 -3.49 5.41 -10.67
N LEU A 92 -4.20 4.33 -10.32
CA LEU A 92 -5.36 3.86 -11.08
C LEU A 92 -6.70 4.14 -10.36
N GLN A 93 -6.66 4.56 -9.10
CA GLN A 93 -7.83 4.94 -8.28
C GLN A 93 -9.06 4.00 -8.42
N PRO A 94 -8.90 2.67 -8.23
CA PRO A 94 -9.96 1.72 -8.53
C PRO A 94 -11.22 1.96 -7.69
N ARG A 95 -12.40 1.76 -8.31
CA ARG A 95 -13.70 2.08 -7.71
C ARG A 95 -13.93 1.44 -6.34
N TYR A 96 -13.51 0.19 -6.15
CA TYR A 96 -13.81 -0.57 -4.93
C TYR A 96 -12.75 -0.45 -3.83
N ASN A 97 -11.55 0.04 -4.13
CA ASN A 97 -10.57 0.36 -3.09
C ASN A 97 -11.09 1.55 -2.24
N ILE A 98 -10.89 1.51 -0.92
CA ILE A 98 -11.27 2.61 0.01
C ILE A 98 -10.01 3.26 0.56
N LEU A 99 -9.08 2.43 1.02
CA LEU A 99 -7.79 2.88 1.54
C LEU A 99 -6.88 3.27 0.38
N LEU A 100 -5.97 4.22 0.65
CA LEU A 100 -4.92 4.68 -0.27
C LEU A 100 -5.40 5.40 -1.54
N ARG A 101 -6.72 5.63 -1.72
CA ARG A 101 -7.29 6.50 -2.75
C ARG A 101 -7.14 7.98 -2.39
N ASP A 102 -7.67 8.36 -1.24
CA ASP A 102 -7.76 9.77 -0.82
C ASP A 102 -6.55 10.18 0.03
N GLY A 103 -5.48 10.67 -0.60
CA GLY A 103 -4.32 11.34 0.05
C GLY A 103 -3.51 10.52 1.06
N LYS A 104 -3.98 9.31 1.42
CA LYS A 104 -3.37 8.40 2.39
C LYS A 104 -2.13 7.80 1.74
N SER A 105 -0.98 8.40 2.01
CA SER A 105 0.33 7.87 1.64
C SER A 105 0.87 6.96 2.75
N TYR A 106 1.75 6.04 2.37
CA TYR A 106 2.60 5.37 3.36
C TYR A 106 3.56 6.38 3.99
N PRO A 107 3.85 6.22 5.28
CA PRO A 107 4.82 7.04 5.97
C PRO A 107 6.24 6.80 5.44
N TYR A 108 7.03 7.85 5.56
CA TYR A 108 8.46 7.85 5.37
C TYR A 108 9.13 8.28 6.68
N VAL A 109 10.40 7.93 6.82
CA VAL A 109 11.31 8.54 7.78
C VAL A 109 12.12 9.59 7.02
N LEU A 110 12.05 10.84 7.46
CA LEU A 110 12.83 11.95 6.91
C LEU A 110 14.02 12.24 7.83
N ILE A 111 15.21 12.30 7.24
CA ILE A 111 16.39 12.93 7.85
C ILE A 111 16.53 14.31 7.21
N THR A 112 16.33 15.38 7.98
CA THR A 112 16.41 16.75 7.43
C THR A 112 17.84 17.11 7.02
N ALA A 113 17.98 17.94 5.99
CA ALA A 113 19.28 18.36 5.46
C ALA A 113 20.04 19.41 6.33
N HIS A 114 19.77 19.48 7.63
CA HIS A 114 20.42 20.45 8.51
C HIS A 114 21.87 20.01 8.77
N ALA A 115 22.84 20.90 8.53
CA ALA A 115 24.27 20.56 8.54
C ALA A 115 24.79 20.05 9.89
N GLU A 116 24.39 20.69 11.00
CA GLU A 116 24.96 20.39 12.32
C GLU A 116 24.08 19.47 13.19
N TYR A 117 22.75 19.58 13.08
CA TYR A 117 21.79 18.82 13.89
C TYR A 117 20.60 18.35 13.03
N PRO A 118 20.77 17.28 12.24
CA PRO A 118 19.69 16.71 11.44
C PRO A 118 18.60 16.15 12.35
N ARG A 119 17.34 16.35 11.93
CA ARG A 119 16.17 15.81 12.63
C ARG A 119 15.73 14.52 11.95
N LEU A 120 15.50 13.49 12.75
CA LEU A 120 14.86 12.25 12.32
C LEU A 120 13.35 12.35 12.59
N ALA A 121 12.54 12.43 11.54
CA ALA A 121 11.11 12.73 11.64
C ALA A 121 10.24 11.72 10.88
N TRP A 122 9.03 11.52 11.38
CA TRP A 122 7.97 10.85 10.63
C TRP A 122 7.41 11.81 9.57
N HIS A 123 7.28 11.36 8.33
CA HIS A 123 6.75 12.16 7.22
C HIS A 123 5.62 11.44 6.49
N ARG A 124 4.58 12.19 6.12
CA ARG A 124 3.49 11.71 5.26
C ARG A 124 3.09 12.82 4.28
N GLY A 125 2.82 12.45 3.03
CA GLY A 125 2.43 13.39 1.98
C GLY A 125 3.55 13.69 0.99
N ALA A 126 3.45 14.85 0.32
CA ALA A 126 4.43 15.28 -0.68
C ALA A 126 5.83 15.44 -0.06
N ARG A 127 6.88 15.07 -0.81
CA ARG A 127 8.27 15.17 -0.36
C ARG A 127 8.82 16.58 -0.62
N SER A 128 8.24 17.58 0.04
CA SER A 128 8.58 18.99 -0.15
C SER A 128 9.68 19.49 0.80
N ALA A 129 9.96 18.79 1.89
CA ALA A 129 10.99 19.19 2.84
C ALA A 129 12.38 18.71 2.38
N PRO A 130 13.43 19.53 2.51
CA PRO A 130 14.78 19.15 2.11
C PRO A 130 15.36 18.10 3.07
N GLY A 131 15.85 16.99 2.49
CA GLY A 131 16.45 15.90 3.26
C GLY A 131 16.34 14.54 2.57
N SER A 132 16.78 13.52 3.29
CA SER A 132 16.76 12.13 2.84
C SER A 132 15.50 11.42 3.34
N TYR A 133 14.73 10.86 2.41
CA TYR A 133 13.50 10.13 2.72
C TYR A 133 13.72 8.62 2.63
N PHE A 134 13.46 7.90 3.72
CA PHE A 134 13.54 6.45 3.83
C PHE A 134 12.14 5.85 3.93
N GLY A 135 11.89 4.74 3.22
CA GLY A 135 10.58 4.12 3.08
C GLY A 135 10.19 3.94 1.61
N PRO A 136 8.89 3.79 1.27
CA PRO A 136 7.71 3.88 2.13
C PRO A 136 7.58 2.70 3.09
N PHE A 137 7.10 2.96 4.31
CA PHE A 137 6.90 1.89 5.30
C PHE A 137 5.44 1.44 5.37
N PRO A 138 5.18 0.12 5.47
CA PRO A 138 3.83 -0.44 5.47
C PRO A 138 3.04 -0.12 6.74
N SER A 139 3.71 0.08 7.87
CA SER A 139 3.10 0.32 9.18
C SER A 139 3.55 1.66 9.76
N SER A 140 2.59 2.57 9.97
CA SER A 140 2.88 3.83 10.68
C SER A 140 3.22 3.62 12.15
N GLY A 141 2.66 2.58 12.78
CA GLY A 141 2.97 2.21 14.15
C GLY A 141 4.43 1.78 14.30
N ALA A 142 4.87 0.85 13.45
CA ALA A 142 6.25 0.36 13.45
C ALA A 142 7.26 1.50 13.24
N VAL A 143 6.98 2.42 12.30
CA VAL A 143 7.84 3.59 12.10
C VAL A 143 7.93 4.45 13.36
N ARG A 144 6.81 4.73 14.02
CA ARG A 144 6.80 5.55 15.24
C ARG A 144 7.56 4.88 16.38
N GLU A 145 7.40 3.57 16.56
CA GLU A 145 8.16 2.81 17.56
C GLU A 145 9.66 2.83 17.27
N SER A 146 10.06 2.59 16.01
CA SER A 146 11.47 2.65 15.62
C SER A 146 12.06 4.05 15.83
N LEU A 147 11.34 5.11 15.46
CA LEU A 147 11.77 6.50 15.68
C LEU A 147 11.97 6.79 17.17
N ASN A 148 11.01 6.39 18.01
CA ASN A 148 11.10 6.58 19.45
C ASN A 148 12.31 5.84 20.05
N LEU A 149 12.61 4.63 19.57
CA LEU A 149 13.77 3.87 20.01
C LEU A 149 15.09 4.54 19.56
N LEU A 150 15.16 4.97 18.31
CA LEU A 150 16.34 5.64 17.76
C LEU A 150 16.65 6.96 18.46
N HIS A 151 15.62 7.75 18.80
CA HIS A 151 15.79 8.96 19.61
C HIS A 151 16.42 8.59 20.96
N LYS A 152 15.80 7.69 21.73
CA LYS A 152 16.29 7.28 23.05
C LYS A 152 17.71 6.72 23.06
N LEU A 153 18.10 5.95 22.04
CA LEU A 153 19.41 5.28 22.02
C LEU A 153 20.55 6.21 21.58
N PHE A 154 20.27 7.11 20.64
CA PHE A 154 21.30 7.93 20.00
C PHE A 154 21.22 9.41 20.39
N HIS A 155 20.31 9.76 21.31
CA HIS A 155 20.03 11.13 21.75
C HIS A 155 19.84 12.10 20.57
N LEU A 156 19.03 11.68 19.60
CA LEU A 156 18.86 12.43 18.36
C LEU A 156 17.94 13.63 18.55
N ARG A 157 18.06 14.60 17.64
CA ARG A 157 17.18 15.76 17.60
C ARG A 157 15.75 15.34 17.21
N GLY A 158 14.80 15.52 18.13
CA GLY A 158 13.36 15.26 17.88
C GLY A 158 12.53 16.51 17.55
N CYS A 159 12.95 17.69 18.03
CA CYS A 159 12.13 18.90 17.97
C CYS A 159 12.04 19.53 16.57
N GLU A 160 10.89 20.18 16.31
CA GLU A 160 10.62 20.94 15.09
C GLU A 160 11.60 22.10 14.91
N GLU A 161 11.76 22.54 13.66
CA GLU A 161 12.71 23.60 13.27
C GLU A 161 12.39 24.95 13.92
N SER A 162 11.12 25.31 14.00
CA SER A 162 10.67 26.54 14.68
C SER A 162 11.05 26.58 16.15
N TYR A 163 11.03 25.42 16.82
CA TYR A 163 11.43 25.31 18.22
C TYR A 163 12.95 25.31 18.38
N PHE A 164 13.67 24.65 17.47
CA PHE A 164 15.13 24.57 17.50
C PHE A 164 15.81 25.94 17.31
N ARG A 165 15.37 26.74 16.35
CA ARG A 165 15.96 28.07 16.05
C ARG A 165 15.89 29.05 17.21
N ASN A 166 14.92 28.87 18.11
CA ASN A 166 14.71 29.74 19.26
C ASN A 166 15.41 29.23 20.53
N ARG A 167 16.31 28.25 20.41
CA ARG A 167 17.06 27.69 21.54
C ARG A 167 18.56 27.95 21.40
N THR A 168 19.19 28.17 22.55
CA THR A 168 20.66 28.21 22.72
C THR A 168 21.29 26.84 22.93
N ARG A 169 20.49 25.80 23.21
CA ARG A 169 20.96 24.40 23.38
C ARG A 169 20.15 23.43 22.51
N PRO A 170 20.79 22.48 21.83
CA PRO A 170 20.10 21.52 20.95
C PRO A 170 19.16 20.61 21.74
N CYS A 171 18.03 20.27 21.12
CA CYS A 171 16.97 19.43 21.69
C CYS A 171 17.27 17.94 21.43
N LEU A 172 18.34 17.45 22.06
CA LEU A 172 18.73 16.03 22.01
C LEU A 172 17.90 15.26 23.06
N GLN A 173 17.16 14.24 22.62
CA GLN A 173 16.32 13.37 23.47
C GLN A 173 16.68 11.93 23.26
#